data_AF-A0A8I0B3Q8-F1
#
_entry.id   AF-A0A8I0B3Q8-F1
#
_cell.length_a   1.000
_cell.length_b   1.000
_cell.length_c   1.000
_cell.angle_alpha   90.00
_cell.angle_beta   90.00
_cell.angle_gamma   90.00
#
_symmetry.space_group_name_H-M   'P 1'
#
loop_
_entity.id
_entity.type
_entity.pdbx_description
1 polymer ?
#
loop_
_entity_poly.entity_id
_entity_poly.type
_entity_poly.pdbx_seq_one_letter_code
_entity_poly.pdbx_strand_id
1 'polypeptide(L)'
;MEIRCHQCDARFVLPPERIPEARRFKVSCPQCKQPILVERPEAKKAQTSAAVPDEPEYFPHDAHVAFVYVQQAALHQRICDYVRNRGGYVSEARSIDQAMAKIRANYYHEMIFQDDAEGRQLLEVVATWNGLRRREVNVILVESDRRTLSGMDAFLVGVNAVISSKDSAEIEKFLDLARDAYKAFQEPWKIAAAHVHGVGIES
;
A
#
# COMPACT_ATOMS: atom_id res chain seq x y z
N MET A 1 30.86 -14.22 -13.15
CA MET A 1 30.62 -13.38 -11.95
C MET A 1 31.04 -14.17 -10.72
N GLU A 2 31.77 -13.58 -9.78
CA GLU A 2 32.10 -14.22 -8.50
C GLU A 2 30.96 -13.97 -7.51
N ILE A 3 30.43 -15.05 -6.91
CA ILE A 3 29.30 -14.99 -5.97
C ILE A 3 29.76 -15.56 -4.62
N ARG A 4 29.49 -14.84 -3.55
CA ARG A 4 29.72 -15.30 -2.16
C ARG A 4 28.40 -15.77 -1.57
N CYS A 5 28.39 -16.99 -1.01
CA CYS A 5 27.26 -17.49 -0.26
C CYS A 5 27.20 -16.81 1.12
N HIS A 6 26.07 -16.22 1.49
CA HIS A 6 25.86 -15.61 2.81
C HIS A 6 25.75 -16.64 3.95
N GLN A 7 25.51 -17.92 3.62
CA GLN A 7 25.24 -18.97 4.61
C GLN A 7 26.48 -19.80 4.97
N CYS A 8 27.40 -20.03 4.02
CA CYS A 8 28.59 -20.85 4.25
C CYS A 8 29.90 -20.17 3.82
N ASP A 9 29.83 -18.90 3.44
CA ASP A 9 30.96 -18.07 2.99
C ASP A 9 31.77 -18.60 1.81
N ALA A 10 31.31 -19.68 1.17
CA ALA A 10 31.89 -20.24 -0.03
C ALA A 10 31.86 -19.22 -1.18
N ARG A 11 32.98 -19.08 -1.89
CA ARG A 11 33.12 -18.28 -3.11
C ARG A 11 33.16 -19.20 -4.31
N PHE A 12 32.34 -18.92 -5.32
CA PHE A 12 32.35 -19.67 -6.56
C PHE A 12 32.09 -18.76 -7.75
N VAL A 13 32.64 -19.14 -8.90
CA VAL A 13 32.50 -18.40 -10.15
C VAL A 13 31.36 -19.03 -10.96
N LEU A 14 30.33 -18.25 -11.28
CA LEU A 14 29.24 -18.70 -12.15
C LEU A 14 29.67 -18.57 -13.62
N PRO A 15 29.74 -19.68 -14.38
CA PRO A 15 30.08 -19.66 -15.81
C PRO A 15 29.03 -18.89 -16.61
N PRO A 16 29.44 -18.18 -17.68
CA PRO A 16 28.54 -17.35 -18.47
C PRO A 16 27.40 -18.15 -19.12
N GLU A 17 27.60 -19.44 -19.43
CA GLU A 17 26.58 -20.28 -20.07
C GLU A 17 25.41 -20.65 -19.13
N ARG A 18 25.58 -20.48 -17.81
CA ARG A 18 24.55 -20.83 -16.79
C ARG A 18 23.89 -19.61 -16.17
N ILE A 19 24.06 -18.43 -16.77
CA ILE A 19 23.46 -17.19 -16.29
C ILE A 19 22.17 -16.94 -17.06
N PRO A 20 20.98 -17.04 -16.42
CA PRO A 20 19.72 -16.70 -17.08
C PRO A 20 19.72 -15.23 -17.51
N GLU A 21 18.97 -14.91 -18.57
CA GLU A 21 18.81 -13.53 -19.06
C GLU A 21 18.03 -12.64 -18.07
N ALA A 22 17.44 -13.21 -17.02
CA ALA A 22 16.68 -12.50 -16.00
C ALA A 22 17.56 -11.64 -15.06
N ARG A 23 17.06 -10.44 -14.71
CA ARG A 23 17.71 -9.46 -13.81
C ARG A 23 17.99 -9.98 -12.39
N ARG A 24 17.10 -10.86 -11.90
CA ARG A 24 17.21 -11.55 -10.62
C ARG A 24 17.04 -13.03 -10.89
N PHE A 25 18.01 -13.83 -10.47
CA PHE A 25 17.92 -15.28 -10.62
C PHE A 25 18.42 -15.98 -9.37
N LYS A 26 17.82 -17.14 -9.12
CA LYS A 26 18.11 -18.00 -7.96
C LYS A 26 19.15 -19.02 -8.37
N VAL A 27 20.30 -19.05 -7.70
CA VAL A 27 21.31 -20.09 -7.88
C VAL A 27 21.48 -20.88 -6.58
N SER A 28 21.57 -22.20 -6.70
CA SER A 28 21.83 -23.04 -5.53
C SER A 28 23.34 -23.05 -5.24
N CYS A 29 23.71 -22.85 -3.98
CA CYS A 29 25.10 -22.97 -3.55
C CYS A 29 25.58 -24.42 -3.73
N PRO A 30 26.73 -24.67 -4.38
CA PRO A 30 27.25 -26.03 -4.54
C PRO A 30 27.70 -26.68 -3.22
N GLN A 31 27.99 -25.90 -2.18
CA GLN A 31 28.51 -26.39 -0.91
C GLN A 31 27.42 -26.64 0.14
N CYS A 32 26.44 -25.74 0.31
CA CYS A 32 25.38 -25.89 1.31
C CYS A 32 23.98 -26.11 0.71
N LYS A 33 23.84 -26.13 -0.61
CA LYS A 33 22.58 -26.28 -1.38
C LYS A 33 21.51 -25.21 -1.12
N GLN A 34 21.78 -24.23 -0.26
CA GLN A 34 20.88 -23.12 -0.01
C GLN A 34 20.82 -22.18 -1.22
N PRO A 35 19.65 -21.60 -1.50
CA PRO A 35 19.48 -20.71 -2.63
C PRO A 35 20.05 -19.32 -2.35
N ILE A 36 20.77 -18.80 -3.33
CA ILE A 36 21.33 -17.46 -3.34
C ILE A 36 20.58 -16.67 -4.41
N LEU A 37 19.94 -15.58 -4.00
CA LEU A 37 19.32 -14.64 -4.93
C LEU A 37 20.40 -13.67 -5.42
N VAL A 38 20.66 -13.67 -6.73
CA VAL A 38 21.72 -12.88 -7.35
C VAL A 38 21.07 -11.82 -8.24
N GLU A 39 21.38 -10.55 -7.97
CA GLU A 39 20.97 -9.42 -8.81
C GLU A 39 22.13 -9.01 -9.71
N ARG A 40 21.87 -8.84 -11.01
CA ARG A 40 22.88 -8.38 -11.96
C ARG A 40 22.95 -6.84 -11.94
N PRO A 41 24.11 -6.23 -11.66
CA PRO A 41 24.29 -4.80 -11.87
C PRO A 41 24.65 -4.54 -13.34
N GLU A 42 23.76 -3.90 -14.10
CA GLU A 42 24.13 -3.27 -15.37
C GLU A 42 23.92 -1.76 -15.37
N ALA A 43 24.80 -1.13 -16.14
CA ALA A 43 25.12 0.27 -16.20
C ALA A 43 23.94 1.18 -16.53
N LYS A 44 24.01 2.40 -15.99
CA LYS A 44 23.12 3.55 -16.26
C LYS A 44 22.75 3.66 -17.75
N LYS A 45 21.46 3.53 -18.05
CA LYS A 45 20.78 4.33 -19.08
C LYS A 45 19.29 4.44 -18.77
N ALA A 46 18.84 5.70 -18.80
CA ALA A 46 17.52 6.25 -19.08
C ALA A 46 16.28 5.58 -18.46
N GLN A 47 15.47 6.44 -17.83
CA GLN A 47 14.06 6.25 -17.54
C GLN A 47 13.34 5.59 -18.73
N THR A 48 12.87 4.37 -18.53
CA THR A 48 11.87 3.75 -19.39
C THR A 48 10.91 3.01 -18.47
N SER A 49 9.63 3.29 -18.64
CA SER A 49 8.48 2.72 -17.94
C SER A 49 8.73 1.28 -17.47
N ALA A 50 8.85 1.10 -16.16
CA ALA A 50 8.74 -0.22 -15.57
C ALA A 50 7.34 -0.74 -15.93
N ALA A 51 7.27 -1.82 -16.71
CA ALA A 51 6.07 -2.61 -16.82
C ALA A 51 5.59 -2.90 -15.39
N VAL A 52 4.43 -2.36 -15.05
CA VAL A 52 3.81 -2.62 -13.75
C VAL A 52 3.51 -4.10 -13.74
N PRO A 53 4.07 -4.90 -12.81
CA PRO A 53 3.65 -6.28 -12.66
C PRO A 53 2.16 -6.26 -12.33
N ASP A 54 1.34 -6.90 -13.18
CA ASP A 54 -0.12 -7.05 -13.01
C ASP A 54 -0.46 -8.10 -11.93
N GLU A 55 0.54 -8.58 -11.20
CA GLU A 55 0.36 -9.55 -10.13
C GLU A 55 -0.07 -8.84 -8.84
N PRO A 56 -1.13 -9.33 -8.17
CA PRO A 56 -1.55 -8.82 -6.87
C PRO A 56 -0.39 -8.88 -5.87
N GLU A 57 -0.32 -7.86 -5.02
CA GLU A 57 0.62 -7.86 -3.90
C GLU A 57 0.11 -8.83 -2.83
N TYR A 58 0.98 -9.73 -2.39
CA TYR A 58 0.64 -10.70 -1.38
C TYR A 58 0.83 -10.13 0.03
N PHE A 59 -0.26 -10.08 0.79
CA PHE A 59 -0.26 -9.73 2.21
C PHE A 59 -0.82 -10.89 3.04
N PRO A 60 -0.43 -11.04 4.32
CA PRO A 60 -1.09 -11.98 5.22
C PRO A 60 -2.60 -11.73 5.30
N HIS A 61 -3.40 -12.79 5.48
CA HIS A 61 -4.86 -12.70 5.46
C HIS A 61 -5.45 -11.85 6.60
N ASP A 62 -4.74 -11.73 7.72
CA ASP A 62 -5.08 -10.96 8.91
C ASP A 62 -4.44 -9.56 8.94
N ALA A 63 -3.69 -9.19 7.90
CA ALA A 63 -2.99 -7.92 7.83
C ALA A 63 -3.94 -6.74 7.55
N HIS A 64 -3.82 -5.69 8.35
CA HIS A 64 -4.34 -4.38 7.96
C HIS A 64 -3.43 -3.74 6.91
N VAL A 65 -3.92 -3.61 5.69
CA VAL A 65 -3.16 -3.06 4.56
C VAL A 65 -3.67 -1.67 4.18
N ALA A 66 -2.78 -0.69 4.17
CA ALA A 66 -3.04 0.65 3.66
C ALA A 66 -2.38 0.86 2.29
N PHE A 67 -3.12 1.42 1.33
CA PHE A 67 -2.58 1.91 0.07
C PHE A 67 -2.29 3.41 0.17
N VAL A 68 -1.09 3.83 -0.19
CA VAL A 68 -0.63 5.23 -0.08
C VAL A 68 -0.22 5.76 -1.44
N TYR A 69 -0.88 6.84 -1.87
CA TYR A 69 -0.51 7.64 -3.04
C TYR A 69 -0.35 9.10 -2.64
N VAL A 70 0.88 9.48 -2.29
CA VAL A 70 1.25 10.84 -1.88
C VAL A 70 2.56 11.21 -2.55
N GLN A 71 2.55 12.30 -3.32
CA GLN A 71 3.69 12.71 -4.15
C GLN A 71 4.76 13.44 -3.34
N GLN A 72 4.37 14.16 -2.29
CA GLN A 72 5.33 14.83 -1.42
C GLN A 72 6.14 13.81 -0.62
N ALA A 73 7.43 13.66 -0.96
CA ALA A 73 8.28 12.59 -0.42
C ALA A 73 8.36 12.53 1.12
N ALA A 74 8.47 13.68 1.78
CA ALA A 74 8.55 13.75 3.25
C ALA A 74 7.24 13.31 3.91
N LEU A 75 6.10 13.76 3.40
CA LEU A 75 4.78 13.40 3.91
C LEU A 75 4.47 11.92 3.62
N HIS A 76 4.75 11.45 2.40
CA HIS A 76 4.64 10.05 2.04
C HIS A 76 5.38 9.17 3.05
N GLN A 77 6.65 9.48 3.33
CA GLN A 77 7.45 8.69 4.27
C GLN A 77 6.82 8.65 5.66
N ARG A 78 6.38 9.81 6.19
CA ARG A 78 5.70 9.90 7.48
C ARG A 78 4.43 9.06 7.53
N ILE A 79 3.60 9.11 6.49
CA ILE A 79 2.36 8.32 6.41
C ILE A 79 2.67 6.83 6.37
N CYS A 80 3.65 6.40 5.57
CA CYS A 80 4.05 5.00 5.50
C CYS A 80 4.59 4.50 6.85
N ASP A 81 5.43 5.29 7.52
CA ASP A 81 5.97 4.94 8.83
C ASP A 81 4.88 4.92 9.91
N TYR A 82 3.92 5.86 9.85
CA TYR A 82 2.74 5.87 10.71
C TYR A 82 1.91 4.59 10.60
N VAL A 83 1.69 4.07 9.38
CA VAL A 83 1.00 2.80 9.15
C VAL A 83 1.81 1.63 9.73
N ARG A 84 3.11 1.54 9.38
CA ARG A 84 3.99 0.45 9.80
C ARG A 84 4.15 0.38 11.32
N ASN A 85 4.30 1.53 11.99
CA ASN A 85 4.44 1.62 13.44
C ASN A 85 3.18 1.18 14.20
N ARG A 86 2.03 1.09 13.53
CA ARG A 86 0.77 0.54 14.07
C ARG A 86 0.53 -0.92 13.65
N GLY A 87 1.57 -1.60 13.15
CA GLY A 87 1.50 -3.00 12.73
C GLY A 87 0.84 -3.24 11.37
N GLY A 88 0.55 -2.17 10.62
CA GLY A 88 -0.04 -2.27 9.29
C GLY A 88 0.99 -2.48 8.18
N TYR A 89 0.53 -3.01 7.05
CA TYR A 89 1.31 -3.13 5.83
C TYR A 89 1.00 -1.96 4.90
N VAL A 90 1.99 -1.54 4.12
CA VAL A 90 1.88 -0.43 3.18
C VAL A 90 2.09 -0.94 1.76
N SER A 91 1.10 -0.70 0.90
CA SER A 91 1.28 -0.70 -0.54
C SER A 91 1.45 0.76 -1.00
N GLU A 92 2.57 1.06 -1.65
CA GLU A 92 2.89 2.40 -2.15
C GLU A 92 2.97 2.41 -3.68
N ALA A 93 2.63 3.55 -4.28
CA ALA A 93 2.85 3.80 -5.69
C ALA A 93 3.46 5.20 -5.92
N ARG A 94 4.33 5.30 -6.92
CA ARG A 94 5.03 6.55 -7.30
C ARG A 94 4.60 7.10 -8.66
N SER A 95 3.74 6.37 -9.38
CA SER A 95 3.12 6.82 -10.62
C SER A 95 1.65 6.45 -10.64
N ILE A 96 0.87 7.24 -11.38
CA ILE A 96 -0.57 7.03 -11.53
C ILE A 96 -0.88 5.66 -12.16
N ASP A 97 -0.11 5.22 -13.16
CA ASP A 97 -0.29 3.91 -13.79
C ASP A 97 -0.11 2.75 -12.81
N GLN A 98 0.93 2.84 -11.97
CA GLN A 98 1.19 1.84 -10.93
C GLN A 98 0.07 1.84 -9.89
N ALA A 99 -0.39 3.03 -9.46
CA ALA A 99 -1.47 3.16 -8.52
C ALA A 99 -2.77 2.56 -9.05
N MET A 100 -3.11 2.86 -10.30
CA MET A 100 -4.28 2.35 -11.00
C MET A 100 -4.27 0.82 -11.11
N ALA A 101 -3.14 0.22 -11.48
CA ALA A 101 -3.00 -1.24 -11.53
C ALA A 101 -3.19 -1.86 -10.13
N LYS A 102 -2.52 -1.31 -9.11
CA LYS A 102 -2.57 -1.80 -7.74
C LYS A 102 -3.97 -1.73 -7.12
N ILE A 103 -4.72 -0.66 -7.38
CA ILE A 103 -6.10 -0.48 -6.88
C ILE A 103 -7.07 -1.47 -7.53
N ARG A 104 -6.84 -1.83 -8.80
CA ARG A 104 -7.65 -2.84 -9.49
C ARG A 104 -7.34 -4.26 -9.03
N ALA A 105 -6.07 -4.57 -8.79
CA ALA A 105 -5.61 -5.92 -8.48
C ALA A 105 -5.76 -6.32 -7.00
N ASN A 106 -5.87 -5.36 -6.08
CA ASN A 106 -5.79 -5.62 -4.63
C ASN A 106 -6.97 -5.06 -3.84
N TYR A 107 -7.13 -5.59 -2.63
CA TYR A 107 -8.04 -5.08 -1.60
C TYR A 107 -7.23 -4.42 -0.48
N TYR A 108 -7.68 -3.25 -0.06
CA TYR A 108 -7.04 -2.46 0.99
C TYR A 108 -8.08 -2.09 2.04
N HIS A 109 -7.66 -1.99 3.29
CA HIS A 109 -8.51 -1.58 4.40
C HIS A 109 -8.54 -0.05 4.53
N GLU A 110 -7.45 0.59 4.09
CA GLU A 110 -7.30 2.04 4.11
C GLU A 110 -6.64 2.50 2.80
N MET A 111 -7.08 3.63 2.26
CA MET A 111 -6.52 4.26 1.07
C MET A 111 -6.30 5.73 1.38
N ILE A 112 -5.06 6.18 1.22
CA ILE A 112 -4.64 7.56 1.51
C ILE A 112 -4.14 8.17 0.21
N PHE A 113 -4.87 9.17 -0.29
CA PHE A 113 -4.52 9.88 -1.52
C PHE A 113 -4.24 11.35 -1.25
N GLN A 114 -3.31 11.93 -1.99
CA GLN A 114 -3.14 13.38 -2.06
C GLN A 114 -4.33 14.02 -2.80
N ASP A 115 -4.83 15.16 -2.32
CA ASP A 115 -5.93 15.91 -2.98
C ASP A 115 -5.39 16.76 -4.14
N ASP A 116 -4.95 16.07 -5.19
CA ASP A 116 -4.54 16.66 -6.47
C ASP A 116 -5.24 15.98 -7.65
N ALA A 117 -4.85 16.33 -8.88
CA ALA A 117 -5.48 15.81 -10.09
C ALA A 117 -5.37 14.27 -10.19
N GLU A 118 -4.22 13.71 -9.82
CA GLU A 118 -3.97 12.27 -9.91
C GLU A 118 -4.71 11.51 -8.80
N GLY A 119 -4.68 12.02 -7.57
CA GLY A 119 -5.45 11.45 -6.47
C GLY A 119 -6.96 11.46 -6.72
N ARG A 120 -7.48 12.51 -7.38
CA ARG A 120 -8.89 12.55 -7.82
C ARG A 120 -9.21 11.52 -8.89
N GLN A 121 -8.29 11.28 -9.83
CA GLN A 121 -8.45 10.19 -10.81
C GLN A 121 -8.49 8.81 -10.13
N LEU A 122 -7.71 8.60 -9.06
CA LEU A 122 -7.80 7.38 -8.25
C LEU A 122 -9.14 7.27 -7.52
N LEU A 123 -9.66 8.39 -7.00
CA LEU A 123 -10.99 8.44 -6.37
C LEU A 123 -12.11 8.08 -7.34
N GLU A 124 -12.03 8.50 -8.61
CA GLU A 124 -13.02 8.14 -9.62
C GLU A 124 -13.13 6.61 -9.78
N VAL A 125 -12.01 5.89 -9.72
CA VAL A 125 -12.03 4.42 -9.72
C VAL A 125 -12.71 3.88 -8.47
N VAL A 126 -12.36 4.39 -7.29
CA VAL A 126 -12.96 3.97 -6.02
C VAL A 126 -14.47 4.26 -5.99
N ALA A 127 -14.92 5.34 -6.64
CA ALA A 127 -16.33 5.71 -6.75
C ALA A 127 -17.16 4.72 -7.59
N THR A 128 -16.51 3.93 -8.47
CA THR A 128 -17.20 2.87 -9.25
C THR A 128 -17.41 1.59 -8.45
N TRP A 129 -16.84 1.47 -7.25
CA TRP A 129 -16.97 0.26 -6.45
C TRP A 129 -18.39 0.08 -5.94
N ASN A 130 -18.82 -1.19 -5.87
CA ASN A 130 -20.10 -1.50 -5.26
C ASN A 130 -20.12 -1.09 -3.77
N GLY A 131 -21.32 -0.92 -3.23
CA GLY A 131 -21.51 -0.41 -1.88
C GLY A 131 -20.88 -1.29 -0.79
N LEU A 132 -20.77 -2.61 -0.99
CA LEU A 132 -20.12 -3.51 -0.04
C LEU A 132 -18.61 -3.24 0.02
N ARG A 133 -17.93 -3.30 -1.12
CA ARG A 133 -16.49 -3.03 -1.21
C ARG A 133 -16.16 -1.63 -0.71
N ARG A 134 -16.90 -0.60 -1.14
CA ARG A 134 -16.62 0.79 -0.73
C ARG A 134 -16.76 0.98 0.78
N ARG A 135 -17.72 0.31 1.43
CA ARG A 135 -17.92 0.41 2.88
C ARG A 135 -16.77 -0.18 3.66
N GLU A 136 -16.14 -1.25 3.19
CA GLU A 136 -15.03 -1.94 3.89
C GLU A 136 -13.68 -1.21 3.79
N VAL A 137 -13.63 -0.07 3.11
CA VAL A 137 -12.39 0.71 2.94
C VAL A 137 -12.52 2.11 3.54
N ASN A 138 -11.56 2.48 4.38
CA ASN A 138 -11.37 3.85 4.85
C ASN A 138 -10.62 4.66 3.78
N VAL A 139 -11.27 5.67 3.18
CA VAL A 139 -10.62 6.53 2.17
C VAL A 139 -10.35 7.90 2.78
N ILE A 140 -9.09 8.33 2.75
CA ILE A 140 -8.63 9.60 3.33
C ILE A 140 -7.96 10.44 2.24
N LEU A 141 -8.38 11.70 2.11
CA LEU A 141 -7.66 12.71 1.33
C LEU A 141 -6.75 13.53 2.23
N VAL A 142 -5.50 13.71 1.82
CA VAL A 142 -4.50 14.56 2.51
C VAL A 142 -4.05 15.71 1.60
N GLU A 143 -3.39 16.72 2.18
CA GLU A 143 -2.99 17.94 1.46
C GLU A 143 -4.16 18.72 0.83
N SER A 144 -5.36 18.60 1.41
CA SER A 144 -6.55 19.26 0.89
C SER A 144 -6.57 20.76 1.22
N ASP A 145 -7.27 21.54 0.40
CA ASP A 145 -7.69 22.92 0.72
C ASP A 145 -8.92 22.98 1.64
N ARG A 146 -9.58 21.83 1.84
CA ARG A 146 -10.77 21.64 2.68
C ARG A 146 -10.41 21.63 4.15
N ARG A 147 -11.43 21.81 5.00
CA ARG A 147 -11.26 21.76 6.45
C ARG A 147 -11.02 20.33 6.92
N THR A 148 -9.98 20.14 7.71
CA THR A 148 -9.63 18.86 8.34
C THR A 148 -10.80 18.27 9.12
N LEU A 149 -11.06 16.98 8.88
CA LEU A 149 -12.12 16.17 9.48
C LEU A 149 -13.53 16.77 9.34
N SER A 150 -13.76 17.62 8.34
CA SER A 150 -15.09 18.11 8.01
C SER A 150 -15.91 17.01 7.33
N GLY A 151 -16.93 16.51 8.04
CA GLY A 151 -17.81 15.47 7.52
C GLY A 151 -18.55 15.89 6.24
N MET A 152 -18.93 17.16 6.13
CA MET A 152 -19.58 17.69 4.91
C MET A 152 -18.61 17.72 3.73
N ASP A 153 -17.37 18.18 3.94
CA ASP A 153 -16.36 18.20 2.87
C ASP A 153 -16.00 16.80 2.41
N ALA A 154 -15.83 15.86 3.35
CA ALA A 154 -15.56 14.46 3.07
C ALA A 154 -16.70 13.82 2.27
N PHE A 155 -17.95 14.09 2.67
CA PHE A 155 -19.15 13.60 1.97
C PHE A 155 -19.23 14.11 0.53
N LEU A 156 -18.99 15.41 0.30
CA LEU A 156 -19.05 16.03 -1.03
C LEU A 156 -18.06 15.42 -2.04
N VAL A 157 -16.94 14.88 -1.55
CA VAL A 157 -15.92 14.26 -2.41
C VAL A 157 -15.88 12.72 -2.30
N GLY A 158 -16.84 12.12 -1.60
CA GLY A 158 -17.02 10.66 -1.54
C GLY A 158 -15.97 9.91 -0.71
N VAL A 159 -15.34 10.57 0.26
CA VAL A 159 -14.30 9.99 1.14
C VAL A 159 -14.76 9.92 2.60
N ASN A 160 -14.02 9.19 3.43
CA ASN A 160 -14.33 9.05 4.86
C ASN A 160 -13.74 10.19 5.69
N ALA A 161 -12.59 10.74 5.29
CA ALA A 161 -11.99 11.90 5.92
C ALA A 161 -11.17 12.74 4.94
N VAL A 162 -11.02 14.02 5.29
CA VAL A 162 -10.15 14.98 4.60
C VAL A 162 -9.20 15.58 5.63
N ILE A 163 -7.94 15.78 5.26
CA ILE A 163 -6.93 16.42 6.09
C ILE A 163 -6.32 17.56 5.27
N SER A 164 -6.37 18.76 5.84
CA SER A 164 -5.89 19.98 5.20
C SER A 164 -4.37 20.00 5.15
N SER A 165 -3.81 20.61 4.10
CA SER A 165 -2.38 20.95 4.00
C SER A 165 -1.87 21.82 5.17
N LYS A 166 -2.76 22.56 5.85
CA LYS A 166 -2.42 23.37 7.04
C LYS A 166 -2.09 22.53 8.26
N ASP A 167 -2.59 21.29 8.28
CA ASP A 167 -2.53 20.38 9.42
C ASP A 167 -1.50 19.25 9.22
N SER A 168 -0.76 19.29 8.11
CA SER A 168 0.22 18.25 7.73
C SER A 168 1.39 18.11 8.70
N ALA A 169 1.67 19.15 9.48
CA ALA A 169 2.64 19.07 10.57
C ALA A 169 2.22 18.04 11.64
N GLU A 170 0.92 17.87 11.87
CA GLU A 170 0.32 16.93 12.83
C GLU A 170 -0.40 15.77 12.12
N ILE A 171 0.04 15.37 10.92
CA ILE A 171 -0.68 14.39 10.08
C ILE A 171 -1.01 13.09 10.83
N GLU A 172 -0.10 12.58 11.66
CA GLU A 172 -0.28 11.32 12.39
C GLU A 172 -1.47 11.40 13.36
N LYS A 173 -1.64 12.53 14.05
CA LYS A 173 -2.77 12.79 14.95
C LYS A 173 -4.09 12.78 14.19
N PHE A 174 -4.14 13.42 13.02
CA PHE A 174 -5.37 13.48 12.23
C PHE A 174 -5.69 12.14 11.55
N LEU A 175 -4.68 11.35 11.21
CA LEU A 175 -4.88 9.97 10.75
C LEU A 175 -5.42 9.07 11.86
N ASP A 176 -5.00 9.24 13.12
CA ASP A 176 -5.59 8.51 14.24
C ASP A 176 -7.06 8.84 14.39
N LEU A 177 -7.40 10.14 14.42
CA LEU A 177 -8.78 10.61 14.50
C LEU A 177 -9.65 10.12 13.34
N ALA A 178 -9.12 10.13 12.11
CA ALA A 178 -9.82 9.63 10.92
C ALA A 178 -10.10 8.11 11.02
N ARG A 179 -9.12 7.33 11.49
CA ARG A 179 -9.28 5.88 11.70
C ARG A 179 -10.30 5.56 12.78
N ASP A 180 -10.27 6.28 13.90
CA ASP A 180 -11.20 6.03 15.00
C ASP A 180 -12.62 6.42 14.62
N ALA A 181 -12.81 7.52 13.88
CA ALA A 181 -14.10 7.87 13.29
C ALA A 181 -14.61 6.79 12.32
N TYR A 182 -13.74 6.24 11.47
CA TYR A 182 -14.11 5.14 10.57
C TYR A 182 -14.47 3.85 11.30
N LYS A 183 -13.73 3.47 12.35
CA LYS A 183 -14.07 2.32 13.20
C LYS A 183 -15.44 2.47 13.83
N ALA A 184 -15.72 3.62 14.42
CA ALA A 184 -17.03 3.93 15.02
C ALA A 184 -18.16 3.87 13.98
N PHE A 185 -17.90 4.32 12.75
CA PHE A 185 -18.83 4.20 11.63
C PHE A 185 -19.10 2.74 11.21
N GLN A 186 -18.08 1.87 11.26
CA GLN A 186 -18.18 0.45 10.88
C GLN A 186 -18.85 -0.43 11.94
N GLU A 187 -18.73 -0.06 13.22
CA GLU A 187 -19.12 -0.90 14.35
C GLU A 187 -20.59 -1.37 14.32
N PRO A 188 -21.59 -0.52 14.03
CA PRO A 188 -22.98 -0.96 13.90
C PRO A 188 -23.17 -2.03 12.81
N TRP A 189 -22.43 -1.95 11.70
CA TRP A 189 -22.52 -2.92 10.61
C TRP A 189 -21.91 -4.26 10.98
N LYS A 190 -20.80 -4.25 11.73
CA LYS A 190 -20.18 -5.48 12.24
C LYS A 190 -21.10 -6.18 13.23
N ILE A 191 -21.72 -5.42 14.14
CA ILE A 191 -22.71 -5.95 15.09
C ILE A 191 -23.91 -6.56 14.34
N ALA A 192 -24.44 -5.86 13.34
CA ALA A 192 -25.55 -6.36 12.53
C ALA A 192 -25.18 -7.65 11.77
N ALA A 193 -23.99 -7.71 11.16
CA ALA A 193 -23.51 -8.91 10.48
C ALA A 193 -23.36 -10.10 11.45
N ALA A 194 -22.82 -9.88 12.65
CA ALA A 194 -22.71 -10.92 13.68
C ALA A 194 -24.07 -11.49 14.11
N HIS A 195 -25.09 -10.63 14.23
CA HIS A 195 -26.46 -11.04 14.54
C HIS A 195 -27.10 -11.86 13.41
N VAL A 196 -26.88 -11.49 12.15
CA VAL A 196 -27.40 -12.22 10.99
C VAL A 196 -26.75 -13.60 10.85
N HIS A 197 -25.49 -13.75 11.29
CA HIS A 197 -24.74 -15.01 11.21
C HIS A 197 -24.73 -15.84 12.52
N GLY A 198 -25.47 -15.43 13.55
CA GLY A 198 -25.64 -16.22 14.78
C GLY A 198 -24.39 -16.29 15.68
N VAL A 199 -23.43 -15.39 15.52
CA VAL A 199 -22.29 -15.29 16.44
C VAL A 199 -22.71 -14.44 17.63
N GLY A 200 -23.07 -15.11 18.73
CA GLY A 200 -23.54 -14.47 19.96
C GLY A 200 -22.54 -13.44 20.50
N ILE A 201 -23.00 -12.22 20.70
CA ILE A 201 -22.25 -11.19 21.40
C ILE A 201 -22.56 -11.40 22.89
N GLU A 202 -21.59 -11.90 23.66
CA GLU A 202 -21.69 -11.88 25.12
C GLU A 202 -21.77 -10.42 25.58
N SER A 203 -22.72 -10.17 26.49
CA SER A 203 -23.16 -8.84 26.94
C SER A 203 -22.30 -8.29 28.06
#